data_AF-A0A917U7F7-F1
#
_entry.id   AF-A0A917U7F7-F1
#
_cell.length_a   1.000
_cell.length_b   1.000
_cell.length_c   1.000
_cell.angle_alpha   90.00
_cell.angle_beta   90.00
_cell.angle_gamma   90.00
#
_symmetry.space_group_name_H-M   'P 1'
#
loop_
_entity.id
_entity.type
_entity.pdbx_description
1 polymer ?
#
loop_
_entity_poly.entity_id
_entity_poly.type
_entity_poly.pdbx_seq_one_letter_code
_entity_poly.pdbx_strand_id
1 'polypeptide(L)' 'MRRDQDAITNGLTLPHSSGAAEGAVTRAKAIKRAMYGRANLDLLRKRILAQN' A
#
# COMPACT_ATOMS: atom_id res chain seq x y z
N MET A 1 -11.76 15.59 17.59
CA MET A 1 -10.49 15.12 18.19
C MET A 1 -10.54 13.67 18.70
N ARG A 2 -11.64 13.13 19.25
CA ARG A 2 -11.68 11.76 19.82
C ARG A 2 -11.94 10.61 18.83
N ARG A 3 -12.18 10.89 17.54
CA ARG A 3 -12.70 9.89 16.59
C ARG A 3 -11.71 8.76 16.29
N ASP A 4 -10.42 9.05 16.35
CA ASP A 4 -9.35 8.10 16.00
C ASP A 4 -8.59 7.57 17.22
N GLN A 5 -9.04 7.90 18.44
CA GLN A 5 -8.31 7.57 19.66
C GLN A 5 -8.19 6.06 19.88
N ASP A 6 -9.26 5.31 19.60
CA ASP A 6 -9.24 3.84 19.68
C ASP A 6 -8.35 3.23 18.61
N ALA A 7 -8.37 3.78 17.39
CA ALA A 7 -7.52 3.32 16.29
C ALA A 7 -6.04 3.53 16.59
N ILE A 8 -5.67 4.69 17.14
CA ILE A 8 -4.29 5.00 17.54
C ILE A 8 -3.86 4.08 18.69
N THR A 9 -4.71 3.90 19.71
CA THR A 9 -4.40 3.02 20.85
C THR A 9 -4.21 1.58 20.39
N ASN A 10 -5.07 1.08 19.52
CA ASN A 10 -4.97 -0.27 18.97
C ASN A 10 -3.73 -0.44 18.07
N GLY A 11 -3.39 0.57 17.26
CA GLY A 11 -2.19 0.54 16.42
C GLY A 11 -0.87 0.51 17.20
N LEU A 12 -0.87 0.96 18.46
CA LEU A 12 0.30 0.94 19.34
C LEU A 12 0.35 -0.28 20.27
N THR A 13 -0.80 -0.88 20.58
CA THR A 13 -0.90 -1.94 21.61
C THR A 13 -1.09 -3.34 21.05
N LEU A 14 -1.72 -3.49 19.88
CA LEU A 14 -1.95 -4.80 19.28
C LEU A 14 -0.72 -5.28 18.51
N PRO A 15 -0.43 -6.59 18.54
CA PRO A 15 0.70 -7.16 17.77
C PRO A 15 0.41 -7.21 16.26
N HIS A 16 -0.82 -6.93 15.84
CA HIS A 16 -1.26 -6.96 14.44
C HIS A 16 -1.31 -5.54 13.88
N SER A 17 -0.73 -5.32 12.71
CA SER A 17 -0.79 -4.03 12.00
C SER A 17 -1.14 -4.22 10.52
N SER A 18 -1.78 -3.22 9.94
CA SER A 18 -2.03 -3.12 8.49
C SER A 18 -0.80 -2.63 7.70
N GLY A 19 0.32 -2.32 8.36
CA GLY A 19 1.47 -1.64 7.74
C GLY A 19 2.06 -2.38 6.53
N ALA A 20 2.09 -3.71 6.56
CA ALA A 20 2.54 -4.50 5.41
C ALA A 20 1.62 -4.34 4.19
N ALA A 21 0.30 -4.38 4.41
CA ALA A 21 -0.71 -4.21 3.37
C ALA A 21 -0.71 -2.77 2.83
N GLU A 22 -0.64 -1.77 3.71
CA GLU A 22 -0.54 -0.36 3.35
C GLU A 22 0.72 -0.06 2.54
N GLY A 23 1.85 -0.66 2.93
CA GLY A 23 3.11 -0.59 2.19
C GLY A 23 2.97 -1.18 0.78
N ALA A 24 2.37 -2.36 0.64
CA ALA A 24 2.12 -2.98 -0.66
C ALA A 24 1.23 -2.11 -1.55
N VAL A 25 0.14 -1.57 -1.00
CA VAL A 25 -0.77 -0.66 -1.72
C VAL A 25 -0.07 0.63 -2.15
N THR A 26 0.75 1.20 -1.27
CA THR A 26 1.52 2.43 -1.56
C THR A 26 2.53 2.20 -2.69
N ARG A 27 3.26 1.07 -2.66
CA ARG A 27 4.18 0.68 -3.74
C ARG A 27 3.45 0.49 -5.07
N ALA A 28 2.33 -0.24 -5.07
CA ALA A 28 1.53 -0.45 -6.28
C ALA A 28 1.03 0.88 -6.88
N LYS A 29 0.56 1.81 -6.03
CA LYS A 29 0.15 3.16 -6.45
C LYS A 29 1.33 3.96 -7.02
N ALA A 30 2.52 3.87 -6.43
CA ALA A 30 3.71 4.55 -6.93
C ALA A 30 4.11 4.03 -8.31
N ILE A 31 4.16 2.70 -8.50
CA ILE A 31 4.44 2.06 -9.80
C ILE A 31 3.41 2.51 -10.84
N LYS A 32 2.11 2.46 -10.50
CA LYS A 32 1.04 2.91 -11.40
C LYS A 32 1.22 4.37 -11.81
N ARG A 33 1.55 5.27 -10.86
CA ARG A 33 1.78 6.70 -11.14
C ARG A 33 2.97 6.95 -12.06
N ALA A 34 4.08 6.24 -11.87
CA ALA A 34 5.25 6.33 -12.74
C ALA A 34 4.97 5.88 -14.19
N MET A 35 3.86 5.18 -14.42
CA MET A 35 3.52 4.57 -15.71
C MET A 35 2.25 5.11 -16.35
N TYR A 36 1.65 6.19 -15.84
CA TYR A 36 0.52 6.81 -16.51
C TYR A 36 0.85 7.16 -17.98
N GLY A 37 -0.08 6.85 -18.88
CA GLY A 37 0.10 6.96 -20.33
C GLY A 37 0.93 5.85 -20.99
N ARG A 38 1.51 4.92 -20.22
CA ARG A 38 2.38 3.83 -20.72
C ARG A 38 1.99 2.43 -20.26
N ALA A 39 1.22 2.29 -19.17
CA ALA A 39 0.86 1.00 -18.59
C ALA A 39 -0.57 0.56 -18.90
N ASN A 40 -0.68 -0.57 -19.61
CA ASN A 40 -1.85 -1.46 -19.53
C ASN A 40 -1.71 -2.41 -18.33
N LEU A 41 -2.77 -3.17 -18.01
CA LEU A 41 -2.82 -4.03 -16.82
C LEU A 41 -1.70 -5.08 -16.81
N ASP A 42 -1.37 -5.65 -17.96
CA ASP A 42 -0.34 -6.69 -18.10
C ASP A 42 1.05 -6.14 -17.75
N LEU A 43 1.36 -4.92 -18.19
CA LEU A 43 2.62 -4.26 -17.88
C LEU A 43 2.71 -3.88 -16.40
N LEU A 44 1.60 -3.44 -15.79
CA LEU A 44 1.54 -3.16 -14.37
C LEU A 44 1.77 -4.44 -13.54
N ARG A 45 1.14 -5.56 -13.92
CA ARG A 45 1.30 -6.85 -13.25
C ARG A 45 2.75 -7.34 -13.28
N LYS A 46 3.41 -7.28 -14.45
CA LYS A 46 4.82 -7.64 -14.58
C LYS A 46 5.72 -6.84 -13.64
N ARG A 47 5.51 -5.53 -13.53
CA ARG A 47 6.33 -4.67 -12.65
C ARG A 47 6.03 -4.85 -11.17
N ILE A 48 4.80 -5.16 -10.78
CA ILE A 48 4.48 -5.44 -9.38
C ILE A 48 5.11 -6.78 -8.94
N LEU A 49 5.11 -7.80 -9.81
CA LEU A 49 5.59 -9.15 -9.48
C LEU A 49 7.10 -9.36 -9.70
N ALA A 50 7.74 -8.61 -10.60
CA ALA A 50 9.16 -8.75 -10.89
C ALA A 50 10.08 -7.94 -9.95
N GLN A 51 9.53 -7.08 -9.11
CA GLN A 51 10.29 -6.35 -8.08
C GLN A 51 10.38 -7.25 -6.83
N ASN A 52 11.29 -8.24 -6.88
CA ASN A 52 11.75 -8.99 -5.71
C ASN A 52 13.13 -8.46 -5.30
#